data_AF-A0AA36IEA0-F1
#
_entry.id   AF-A0AA36IEA0-F1
#
_cell.length_a   1.000
_cell.length_b   1.000
_cell.length_c   1.000
_cell.angle_alpha   90.00
_cell.angle_beta   90.00
_cell.angle_gamma   90.00
#
_symmetry.space_group_name_H-M   'P 1'
#
loop_
_entity.id
_entity.type
_entity.pdbx_description
1 polymer ?
#
loop_
_entity_poly.entity_id
_entity_poly.type
_entity_poly.pdbx_seq_one_letter_code
_entity_poly.pdbx_strand_id
1 'polypeptide(L)'
;MLVLLLSLLPLADSGSCSAGTAYLQLQGNVQRTVQIGGCSAVASELGATDALCSETCGYLAPGQWPCGEGGPCVCGATTTATPTTATPTTATTTAASTTTTTTTTTTTATTTAAATTSVGSTLPPSSLVEQTVQALQNSNSAGVFQYDTGNGWLESDIYTWPDMIEAVRVMATSGVGQLKLWLGDSDHVYGLVNVAAFLAQCMQETIQYNACDENNWSDKSVVAEAGGSTYSSTSSCGQLHQSYQDYGCSAEEDALAGGRMACEVDPNMEMRAFTQAGWYGAPARLFCAPKSKVPKAPRWDFSSPWCPQEGGWGYEPPFADEVELGTYFDYVNSGGGCKDYQGIKTGGWTFEGSGCVDGACPGADAPLFGQPEGRTDVEGCCWWGRGVIQTTGTCNFGKLNFFMGKRAADENRAAIYPSIDFCKNPNSICDPSSPPELKWVAGMFYWLNAVQPYNSGGWNYKTELKKWVDGGMKMSDTSFINGASGIVNRGCHNPPNCGTGELHAGPERATNFQKVLKAMGLI
;
A
#
# COMPACT_ATOMS: atom_id res chain seq x y z
N MET A 1 5.42 5.01 -4.44
CA MET A 1 5.25 3.55 -4.57
C MET A 1 3.81 3.24 -4.18
N LEU A 2 3.02 2.74 -5.14
CA LEU A 2 1.57 2.92 -5.22
C LEU A 2 0.84 1.70 -4.61
N VAL A 3 -0.08 1.91 -3.66
CA VAL A 3 -1.05 0.87 -3.27
C VAL A 3 -2.21 1.01 -4.25
N LEU A 4 -2.08 0.37 -5.42
CA LEU A 4 -3.15 0.34 -6.41
C LEU A 4 -4.07 -0.85 -6.14
N LEU A 5 -4.99 -0.71 -5.19
CA LEU A 5 -6.14 -1.62 -5.07
C LEU A 5 -7.37 -0.95 -5.70
N LEU A 6 -7.75 -1.42 -6.89
CA LEU A 6 -9.08 -1.23 -7.46
C LEU A 6 -9.93 -2.43 -7.05
N SER A 7 -10.69 -2.28 -5.98
CA SER A 7 -11.77 -3.20 -5.60
C SER A 7 -13.01 -2.91 -6.46
N LEU A 8 -13.14 -3.55 -7.62
CA LEU A 8 -14.37 -3.50 -8.42
C LEU A 8 -15.42 -4.44 -7.80
N LEU A 9 -16.53 -3.88 -7.32
CA LEU A 9 -17.76 -4.63 -7.03
C LEU A 9 -18.49 -4.92 -8.36
N PRO A 10 -19.08 -6.11 -8.55
CA PRO A 10 -19.89 -6.38 -9.73
C PRO A 10 -21.19 -5.56 -9.68
N LEU A 11 -21.38 -4.69 -10.67
CA LEU A 11 -22.68 -4.08 -10.97
C LEU A 11 -23.65 -5.19 -11.39
N ALA A 12 -24.75 -5.33 -10.64
CA ALA A 12 -25.88 -6.15 -11.05
C ALA A 12 -26.50 -5.55 -12.33
N ASP A 13 -26.41 -6.29 -13.42
CA ASP A 13 -26.78 -5.84 -14.75
C ASP A 13 -28.26 -6.12 -15.05
N SER A 14 -29.00 -5.08 -15.44
CA SER A 14 -30.27 -5.23 -16.16
C SER A 14 -30.42 -4.08 -17.16
N GLY A 15 -30.12 -4.31 -18.43
CA GLY A 15 -30.48 -3.36 -19.49
C GLY A 15 -29.62 -3.43 -20.74
N SER A 16 -30.07 -4.22 -21.70
CA SER A 16 -29.60 -4.29 -23.09
C SER A 16 -29.27 -2.93 -23.75
N CYS A 17 -28.14 -2.84 -24.46
CA CYS A 17 -28.04 -2.02 -25.68
C CYS A 17 -26.91 -2.48 -26.62
N SER A 18 -27.18 -2.37 -27.91
CA SER A 18 -26.57 -3.04 -29.06
C SER A 18 -25.22 -2.48 -29.54
N ALA A 19 -24.47 -3.36 -30.22
CA ALA A 19 -23.15 -3.19 -30.83
C ALA A 19 -23.00 -2.04 -31.85
N GLY A 20 -21.78 -1.48 -31.91
CA GLY A 20 -21.28 -0.65 -33.00
C GLY A 20 -19.77 -0.88 -33.18
N THR A 21 -19.41 -1.61 -34.24
CA THR A 21 -18.04 -1.95 -34.63
C THR A 21 -17.35 -0.77 -35.33
N ALA A 22 -16.09 -0.48 -35.01
CA ALA A 22 -15.23 0.39 -35.82
C ALA A 22 -13.81 -0.20 -35.92
N TYR A 23 -13.40 -0.56 -37.15
CA TYR A 23 -12.04 -0.92 -37.53
C TYR A 23 -11.24 0.34 -37.87
N LEU A 24 -9.98 0.45 -37.42
CA LEU A 24 -8.98 1.24 -38.12
C LEU A 24 -7.58 0.59 -38.05
N GLN A 25 -6.93 0.56 -39.21
CA GLN A 25 -5.73 -0.20 -39.56
C GLN A 25 -4.43 0.34 -38.94
N LEU A 26 -3.52 -0.60 -38.66
CA LEU A 26 -2.09 -0.42 -38.36
C LEU A 26 -1.27 -0.10 -39.63
N GLN A 27 -0.41 0.93 -39.59
CA GLN A 27 0.83 1.13 -40.36
C GLN A 27 1.68 2.17 -39.60
N GLY A 28 3.00 2.15 -39.40
CA GLY A 28 4.11 1.23 -39.66
C GLY A 28 5.37 1.87 -39.01
N ASN A 29 6.34 1.07 -38.60
CA ASN A 29 7.55 1.48 -37.88
C ASN A 29 8.52 2.32 -38.74
N VAL A 30 9.00 3.46 -38.20
CA VAL A 30 10.30 4.07 -38.55
C VAL A 30 10.94 4.65 -37.29
N GLN A 31 11.93 3.97 -36.74
CA GLN A 31 12.85 4.52 -35.73
C GLN A 31 13.78 5.54 -36.42
N ARG A 32 13.66 6.82 -36.06
CA ARG A 32 14.68 7.85 -36.32
C ARG A 32 15.24 8.31 -34.98
N THR A 33 16.49 7.94 -34.70
CA THR A 33 17.26 8.51 -33.61
C THR A 33 17.60 9.96 -33.97
N VAL A 34 16.94 10.92 -33.34
CA VAL A 34 17.27 12.35 -33.46
C VAL A 34 18.25 12.68 -32.34
N GLN A 35 19.51 13.00 -32.69
CA GLN A 35 20.44 13.61 -31.73
C GLN A 35 19.98 15.06 -31.50
N ILE A 36 19.44 15.33 -30.31
CA ILE A 36 19.02 16.67 -29.89
C ILE A 36 20.23 17.40 -29.29
N GLY A 37 20.42 18.66 -29.68
CA GLY A 37 21.50 19.54 -29.20
C GLY A 37 21.38 19.86 -27.70
N GLY A 38 22.51 20.22 -27.09
CA GLY A 38 22.74 20.24 -25.64
C GLY A 38 21.64 20.87 -24.79
N CYS A 39 21.33 20.19 -23.69
CA CYS A 39 20.44 20.66 -22.63
C CYS A 39 21.25 21.21 -21.45
N SER A 40 20.75 22.29 -20.85
CA SER A 40 21.41 22.95 -19.73
C SER A 40 20.41 23.22 -18.61
N ALA A 41 20.84 23.07 -17.37
CA ALA A 41 20.01 23.44 -16.22
C ALA A 41 19.84 24.96 -16.16
N VAL A 42 18.62 25.41 -15.91
CA VAL A 42 18.40 26.79 -15.47
C VAL A 42 18.68 26.81 -13.97
N ALA A 43 19.53 27.74 -13.52
CA ALA A 43 19.81 27.90 -12.10
C ALA A 43 18.48 28.11 -11.34
N SER A 44 18.01 27.06 -10.69
CA SER A 44 16.76 27.00 -9.94
C SER A 44 16.98 26.22 -8.65
N GLU A 45 16.20 26.54 -7.62
CA GLU A 45 16.29 25.97 -6.26
C GLU A 45 15.92 24.46 -6.20
N LEU A 46 15.70 23.82 -7.34
CA LEU A 46 15.26 22.43 -7.49
C LEU A 46 16.40 21.43 -7.75
N GLY A 47 17.67 21.84 -7.63
CA GLY A 47 18.83 20.92 -7.68
C GLY A 47 19.16 20.36 -9.06
N ALA A 48 18.63 20.94 -10.14
CA ALA A 48 18.93 20.50 -11.51
C ALA A 48 20.40 20.78 -11.89
N THR A 49 21.02 19.81 -12.58
CA THR A 49 22.37 19.92 -13.14
C THR A 49 22.34 19.67 -14.64
N ASP A 50 23.34 20.16 -15.36
CA ASP A 50 23.46 19.95 -16.81
C ASP A 50 23.48 18.45 -17.18
N ALA A 51 24.04 17.60 -16.31
CA ALA A 51 24.05 16.16 -16.48
C ALA A 51 22.63 15.56 -16.43
N LEU A 52 21.84 15.97 -15.43
CA LEU A 52 20.47 15.47 -15.25
C LEU A 52 19.53 15.97 -16.35
N CYS A 53 19.71 17.22 -16.78
CA CYS A 53 18.97 17.77 -17.91
C CYS A 53 19.35 17.08 -19.23
N SER A 54 20.64 16.78 -19.46
CA SER A 54 21.11 16.07 -20.66
C SER A 54 20.58 14.65 -20.77
N GLU A 55 20.48 13.93 -19.65
CA GLU A 55 19.91 12.58 -19.63
C GLU A 55 18.41 12.59 -19.93
N THR A 56 17.67 13.52 -19.33
CA THR A 56 16.20 13.57 -19.42
C THR A 56 15.71 14.06 -20.79
N CYS A 57 16.42 15.00 -21.41
CA CYS A 57 16.08 15.54 -22.72
C CYS A 57 16.07 14.54 -23.87
N GLY A 58 16.85 13.47 -23.77
CA GLY A 58 16.95 12.45 -24.83
C GLY A 58 15.65 11.67 -25.05
N TYR A 59 14.70 11.77 -24.12
CA TYR A 59 13.50 10.93 -24.07
C TYR A 59 12.19 11.72 -24.13
N LEU A 60 12.23 13.06 -24.18
CA LEU A 60 11.05 13.91 -24.06
C LEU A 60 10.81 14.77 -25.31
N ALA A 61 9.53 15.00 -25.62
CA ALA A 61 9.12 15.93 -26.67
C ALA A 61 9.27 17.40 -26.21
N PRO A 62 9.51 18.36 -27.13
CA PRO A 62 9.61 19.78 -26.78
C PRO A 62 8.38 20.28 -26.01
N GLY A 63 8.62 20.97 -24.88
CA GLY A 63 7.56 21.57 -24.05
C GLY A 63 7.05 20.70 -22.88
N GLN A 64 7.57 19.48 -22.70
CA GLN A 64 7.24 18.64 -21.54
C GLN A 64 8.17 18.92 -20.36
N TRP A 65 7.65 18.94 -19.14
CA TRP A 65 8.46 19.04 -17.91
C TRP A 65 9.52 17.92 -17.86
N PRO A 66 10.80 18.19 -17.52
CA PRO A 66 11.39 19.44 -16.99
C PRO A 66 11.83 20.46 -18.06
N CYS A 67 11.54 20.23 -19.33
CA CYS A 67 11.82 21.10 -20.49
C CYS A 67 10.68 22.06 -20.87
N GLY A 68 9.56 22.03 -20.14
CA GLY A 68 8.37 22.87 -20.37
C GLY A 68 8.46 24.23 -19.67
N GLU A 69 7.45 25.08 -19.86
CA GLU A 69 7.38 26.38 -19.19
C GLU A 69 7.43 26.23 -17.65
N GLY A 70 8.36 26.93 -17.00
CA GLY A 70 8.62 26.81 -15.56
C GLY A 70 9.55 25.65 -15.17
N GLY A 71 9.99 24.83 -16.13
CA GLY A 71 10.87 23.67 -15.92
C GLY A 71 12.32 24.04 -15.64
N PRO A 72 13.06 23.21 -14.87
CA PRO A 72 14.44 23.50 -14.49
C PRO A 72 15.48 23.18 -15.59
N CYS A 73 15.06 22.74 -16.78
CA CYS A 73 15.95 22.42 -17.90
C CYS A 73 15.60 23.24 -19.16
N VAL A 74 16.61 23.84 -19.80
CA VAL A 74 16.49 24.44 -21.14
C VAL A 74 16.89 23.40 -22.19
N CYS A 75 15.97 23.10 -23.10
CA CYS A 75 16.11 22.04 -24.08
C CYS A 75 15.98 22.68 -25.48
N GLY A 76 17.11 22.83 -26.18
CA GLY A 76 17.18 23.68 -27.38
C GLY A 76 16.60 23.05 -28.64
N ALA A 77 15.67 23.73 -29.30
CA ALA A 77 15.44 23.60 -30.73
C ALA A 77 16.47 24.46 -31.48
N THR A 78 17.15 23.87 -32.47
CA THR A 78 18.22 24.50 -33.25
C THR A 78 17.83 25.86 -33.84
N THR A 79 18.60 26.90 -33.52
CA THR A 79 18.83 28.05 -34.40
C THR A 79 20.32 28.39 -34.47
N THR A 80 20.74 28.86 -35.65
CA THR A 80 22.08 28.90 -36.23
C THR A 80 23.09 29.79 -35.48
N ALA A 81 24.35 29.33 -35.46
CA ALA A 81 25.53 29.88 -34.77
C ALA A 81 25.99 31.29 -35.21
N THR A 82 26.78 31.97 -34.36
CA THR A 82 28.07 32.63 -34.71
C THR A 82 28.93 32.82 -33.42
N PRO A 83 30.28 32.71 -33.45
CA PRO A 83 31.11 32.39 -32.26
C PRO A 83 31.96 33.56 -31.74
N THR A 84 32.39 33.52 -30.46
CA THR A 84 33.63 34.20 -30.02
C THR A 84 34.29 33.52 -28.80
N THR A 85 35.41 32.86 -29.09
CA THR A 85 36.75 32.87 -28.46
C THR A 85 36.99 32.67 -26.95
N ALA A 86 37.98 31.77 -26.72
CA ALA A 86 38.72 31.31 -25.52
C ALA A 86 39.18 32.41 -24.51
N THR A 87 39.64 32.13 -23.29
CA THR A 87 40.78 31.27 -22.85
C THR A 87 40.83 31.23 -21.29
N PRO A 88 41.68 30.39 -20.66
CA PRO A 88 41.52 29.83 -19.30
C PRO A 88 42.48 30.43 -18.25
N THR A 89 42.29 30.15 -16.95
CA THR A 89 43.39 30.15 -15.96
C THR A 89 43.07 29.29 -14.72
N THR A 90 43.80 28.17 -14.63
CA THR A 90 44.69 27.70 -13.55
C THR A 90 44.23 27.72 -12.07
N ALA A 91 44.34 26.51 -11.49
CA ALA A 91 44.38 26.18 -10.07
C ALA A 91 45.52 26.87 -9.30
N THR A 92 45.35 27.09 -7.99
CA THR A 92 46.45 26.93 -7.03
C THR A 92 45.91 26.57 -5.63
N THR A 93 46.51 25.51 -5.09
CA THR A 93 46.66 25.13 -3.68
C THR A 93 46.92 26.29 -2.71
N THR A 94 46.58 26.11 -1.43
CA THR A 94 47.51 26.20 -0.27
C THR A 94 46.81 25.77 1.01
N ALA A 95 47.46 24.86 1.75
CA ALA A 95 47.16 24.49 3.12
C ALA A 95 47.95 25.39 4.08
N ALA A 96 47.38 25.72 5.25
CA ALA A 96 48.16 25.88 6.49
C ALA A 96 47.26 25.88 7.73
N SER A 97 47.83 25.28 8.78
CA SER A 97 47.30 24.92 10.10
C SER A 97 47.52 26.04 11.13
N THR A 98 46.68 26.16 12.17
CA THR A 98 47.11 26.44 13.57
C THR A 98 45.97 26.31 14.61
N THR A 99 46.09 25.27 15.46
CA THR A 99 46.23 25.32 16.94
C THR A 99 45.26 26.12 17.84
N THR A 100 44.46 25.36 18.61
CA THR A 100 44.19 25.41 20.08
C THR A 100 43.54 26.65 20.72
N THR A 101 42.47 26.45 21.53
CA THR A 101 42.48 26.55 23.02
C THR A 101 41.09 26.30 23.62
N THR A 102 41.07 25.40 24.61
CA THR A 102 39.97 25.04 25.50
C THR A 102 39.75 26.12 26.57
N THR A 103 38.52 26.48 26.93
CA THR A 103 38.23 27.01 28.27
C THR A 103 36.84 26.61 28.74
N THR A 104 36.83 25.95 29.89
CA THR A 104 35.69 25.52 30.70
C THR A 104 35.29 26.67 31.63
N THR A 105 33.99 26.94 31.78
CA THR A 105 33.51 27.70 32.94
C THR A 105 32.18 27.16 33.46
N THR A 106 32.23 26.73 34.71
CA THR A 106 31.13 26.30 35.57
C THR A 106 30.56 27.52 36.29
N THR A 107 29.23 27.67 36.37
CA THR A 107 28.61 28.50 37.42
C THR A 107 27.24 27.97 37.82
N THR A 108 27.05 27.91 39.14
CA THR A 108 25.94 27.32 39.89
C THR A 108 24.81 28.32 40.16
N ALA A 109 23.58 27.80 40.16
CA ALA A 109 22.28 28.21 40.73
C ALA A 109 22.07 29.63 41.31
N THR A 110 20.85 30.17 41.12
CA THR A 110 19.90 30.57 42.19
C THR A 110 18.49 30.86 41.62
N THR A 111 17.49 30.36 42.34
CA THR A 111 16.03 30.55 42.22
C THR A 111 15.57 32.00 42.36
N THR A 112 14.55 32.42 41.58
CA THR A 112 13.57 33.43 42.00
C THR A 112 12.24 33.20 41.27
N ALA A 113 11.15 33.10 42.03
CA ALA A 113 9.79 32.99 41.54
C ALA A 113 9.25 34.39 41.17
N ALA A 114 8.55 34.48 40.04
CA ALA A 114 7.64 35.59 39.74
C ALA A 114 6.48 35.07 38.87
N ALA A 115 5.26 35.35 39.31
CA ALA A 115 4.02 35.02 38.63
C ALA A 115 3.71 36.08 37.56
N THR A 116 3.33 35.68 36.34
CA THR A 116 2.16 36.21 35.60
C THR A 116 1.94 35.52 34.25
N THR A 117 0.65 35.39 33.92
CA THR A 117 0.00 35.31 32.59
C THR A 117 0.06 34.02 31.75
N SER A 118 -1.15 33.61 31.38
CA SER A 118 -1.56 32.51 30.52
C SER A 118 -0.93 32.53 29.13
N VAL A 119 -0.26 31.43 28.78
CA VAL A 119 0.03 31.02 27.41
C VAL A 119 -0.40 29.55 27.30
N GLY A 120 -1.07 29.20 26.20
CA GLY A 120 -1.75 27.92 25.97
C GLY A 120 -0.92 26.73 26.43
N SER A 121 -1.50 25.95 27.35
CA SER A 121 -0.89 24.75 27.87
C SER A 121 -0.92 23.68 26.79
N THR A 122 0.20 23.43 26.13
CA THR A 122 0.42 22.18 25.41
C THR A 122 0.33 21.06 26.42
N LEU A 123 -0.71 20.24 26.30
CA LEU A 123 -0.91 19.07 27.13
C LEU A 123 0.30 18.11 26.94
N PRO A 124 0.82 17.48 28.01
CA PRO A 124 1.90 16.52 27.85
C PRO A 124 1.44 15.37 26.93
N PRO A 125 2.28 14.85 26.03
CA PRO A 125 1.90 13.83 25.04
C PRO A 125 1.20 12.60 25.63
N SER A 126 1.56 12.20 26.87
CA SER A 126 0.89 11.10 27.59
C SER A 126 -0.58 11.39 27.89
N SER A 127 -0.96 12.65 28.12
CA SER A 127 -2.35 13.03 28.39
C SER A 127 -3.22 13.05 27.13
N LEU A 128 -2.66 13.31 25.94
CA LEU A 128 -3.41 13.24 24.68
C LEU A 128 -3.69 11.79 24.28
N VAL A 129 -2.70 10.90 24.42
CA VAL A 129 -2.89 9.47 24.18
C VAL A 129 -4.02 8.92 25.03
N GLU A 130 -4.00 9.16 26.34
CA GLU A 130 -5.05 8.63 27.21
C GLU A 130 -6.43 9.25 26.93
N GLN A 131 -6.50 10.53 26.58
CA GLN A 131 -7.76 11.16 26.16
C GLN A 131 -8.32 10.53 24.88
N THR A 132 -7.49 10.35 23.85
CA THR A 132 -7.91 9.69 22.61
C THR A 132 -8.35 8.26 22.88
N VAL A 133 -7.55 7.47 23.62
CA VAL A 133 -7.91 6.08 23.92
C VAL A 133 -9.20 6.00 24.74
N GLN A 134 -9.37 6.86 25.75
CA GLN A 134 -10.60 6.90 26.53
C GLN A 134 -11.82 7.27 25.68
N ALA A 135 -11.69 8.21 24.75
CA ALA A 135 -12.76 8.57 23.83
C ALA A 135 -13.11 7.40 22.88
N LEU A 136 -12.10 6.68 22.37
CA LEU A 136 -12.32 5.49 21.56
C LEU A 136 -13.01 4.36 22.35
N GLN A 137 -12.63 4.16 23.61
CA GLN A 137 -13.27 3.19 24.51
C GLN A 137 -14.74 3.55 24.83
N ASN A 138 -15.06 4.84 24.87
CA ASN A 138 -16.41 5.34 25.12
C ASN A 138 -17.28 5.44 23.84
N SER A 139 -16.71 5.14 22.67
CA SER A 139 -17.40 5.24 21.38
C SER A 139 -18.47 4.15 21.23
N ASN A 140 -19.56 4.46 20.52
CA ASN A 140 -20.53 3.45 20.10
C ASN A 140 -20.06 2.77 18.81
N SER A 141 -19.14 1.81 18.96
CA SER A 141 -18.51 1.11 17.83
C SER A 141 -19.36 0.04 17.17
N ALA A 142 -20.54 -0.29 17.73
CA ALA A 142 -21.43 -1.28 17.17
C ALA A 142 -21.90 -0.85 15.77
N GLY A 143 -21.86 -1.78 14.82
CA GLY A 143 -22.22 -1.52 13.45
C GLY A 143 -21.13 -0.81 12.66
N VAL A 144 -19.96 -0.46 13.20
CA VAL A 144 -18.94 0.27 12.43
C VAL A 144 -18.18 -0.67 11.50
N PHE A 145 -17.52 -1.69 12.04
CA PHE A 145 -16.70 -2.63 11.30
C PHE A 145 -17.53 -3.81 10.80
N GLN A 146 -18.26 -3.58 9.72
CA GLN A 146 -19.14 -4.57 9.12
C GLN A 146 -18.65 -5.01 7.74
N TYR A 147 -19.04 -6.23 7.37
CA TYR A 147 -18.79 -6.80 6.06
C TYR A 147 -20.07 -7.33 5.42
N ASP A 148 -20.09 -7.35 4.09
CA ASP A 148 -21.23 -7.84 3.32
C ASP A 148 -21.16 -9.37 3.16
N THR A 149 -22.23 -10.04 3.55
CA THR A 149 -22.40 -11.50 3.38
C THR A 149 -23.14 -11.87 2.09
N GLY A 150 -23.53 -10.88 1.30
CA GLY A 150 -24.42 -11.00 0.14
C GLY A 150 -25.92 -11.04 0.51
N ASN A 151 -26.26 -11.33 1.77
CA ASN A 151 -27.65 -11.34 2.27
C ASN A 151 -27.88 -10.35 3.43
N GLY A 152 -26.86 -9.55 3.76
CA GLY A 152 -26.87 -8.63 4.89
C GLY A 152 -25.47 -8.34 5.40
N TRP A 153 -25.41 -7.51 6.43
CA TRP A 153 -24.16 -7.06 7.04
C TRP A 153 -23.96 -7.71 8.41
N LEU A 154 -22.75 -8.22 8.65
CA LEU A 154 -22.32 -8.77 9.94
C LEU A 154 -21.12 -7.98 10.48
N GLU A 155 -20.94 -8.00 11.81
CA GLU A 155 -19.73 -7.47 12.44
C GLU A 155 -18.52 -8.33 12.05
N SER A 156 -17.40 -7.67 11.77
CA SER A 156 -16.13 -8.35 11.51
C SER A 156 -15.63 -9.04 12.77
N ASP A 157 -15.24 -10.31 12.61
CA ASP A 157 -14.56 -11.10 13.63
C ASP A 157 -13.02 -11.04 13.49
N ILE A 158 -12.51 -10.53 12.38
CA ILE A 158 -11.07 -10.32 12.13
C ILE A 158 -10.61 -8.94 12.61
N TYR A 159 -11.43 -7.91 12.39
CA TYR A 159 -11.12 -6.51 12.66
C TYR A 159 -12.03 -5.99 13.76
N THR A 160 -11.51 -5.96 14.99
CA THR A 160 -12.29 -5.55 16.15
C THR A 160 -11.91 -4.14 16.61
N TRP A 161 -12.87 -3.44 17.24
CA TRP A 161 -12.63 -2.12 17.83
C TRP A 161 -11.60 -2.15 18.97
N PRO A 162 -11.59 -3.15 19.90
CA PRO A 162 -10.56 -3.26 20.92
C PRO A 162 -9.13 -3.40 20.36
N ASP A 163 -8.92 -4.24 19.34
CA ASP A 163 -7.59 -4.43 18.75
C ASP A 163 -7.10 -3.15 18.05
N MET A 164 -8.03 -2.42 17.43
CA MET A 164 -7.76 -1.11 16.83
C MET A 164 -7.33 -0.08 17.89
N ILE A 165 -8.00 -0.04 19.05
CA ILE A 165 -7.62 0.85 20.16
C ILE A 165 -6.20 0.54 20.63
N GLU A 166 -5.85 -0.74 20.76
CA GLU A 166 -4.51 -1.13 21.18
C GLU A 166 -3.46 -0.70 20.14
N ALA A 167 -3.76 -0.85 18.84
CA ALA A 167 -2.88 -0.35 17.79
C ALA A 167 -2.70 1.18 17.85
N VAL A 168 -3.77 1.95 18.09
CA VAL A 168 -3.68 3.41 18.29
C VAL A 168 -2.77 3.73 19.48
N ARG A 169 -2.94 3.02 20.60
CA ARG A 169 -2.12 3.19 21.81
C ARG A 169 -0.65 2.89 21.51
N VAL A 170 -0.34 1.75 20.91
CA VAL A 170 1.03 1.35 20.53
C VAL A 170 1.66 2.37 19.59
N MET A 171 0.95 2.78 18.54
CA MET A 171 1.48 3.66 17.50
C MET A 171 1.63 5.12 17.94
N ALA A 172 0.83 5.57 18.92
CA ALA A 172 0.96 6.91 19.49
C ALA A 172 1.98 6.98 20.64
N THR A 173 2.22 5.88 21.36
CA THR A 173 3.16 5.85 22.50
C THR A 173 4.56 5.43 22.07
N SER A 174 4.69 4.22 21.53
CA SER A 174 5.96 3.64 21.08
C SER A 174 6.29 4.13 19.68
N GLY A 175 5.32 4.03 18.77
CA GLY A 175 5.53 4.34 17.35
C GLY A 175 6.58 3.45 16.70
N VAL A 176 7.03 3.84 15.51
CA VAL A 176 7.94 3.06 14.68
C VAL A 176 9.16 3.91 14.34
N GLY A 177 10.32 3.54 14.88
CA GLY A 177 11.50 4.42 14.87
C GLY A 177 11.20 5.73 15.60
N GLN A 178 11.27 6.86 14.89
CA GLN A 178 10.91 8.19 15.42
C GLN A 178 9.47 8.61 15.08
N LEU A 179 8.77 7.84 14.23
CA LEU A 179 7.44 8.18 13.76
C LEU A 179 6.40 7.71 14.77
N LYS A 180 5.46 8.60 15.11
CA LYS A 180 4.31 8.28 15.96
C LYS A 180 3.02 8.70 15.27
N LEU A 181 1.94 8.00 15.60
CA LEU A 181 0.60 8.42 15.25
C LEU A 181 0.32 9.77 15.89
N TRP A 182 0.03 10.77 15.05
CA TRP A 182 -0.23 12.12 15.50
C TRP A 182 -1.66 12.21 16.03
N LEU A 183 -1.80 12.54 17.30
CA LEU A 183 -3.09 12.64 18.00
C LEU A 183 -3.56 14.08 18.23
N GLY A 184 -2.96 15.04 17.53
CA GLY A 184 -3.16 16.47 17.77
C GLY A 184 -1.98 17.11 18.51
N ASP A 185 -2.00 18.44 18.58
CA ASP A 185 -0.99 19.23 19.32
C ASP A 185 -1.47 19.60 20.74
N SER A 186 -2.78 19.77 20.92
CA SER A 186 -3.41 20.14 22.19
C SER A 186 -4.84 19.66 22.37
N ASP A 187 -5.45 19.09 21.32
CA ASP A 187 -6.84 18.62 21.33
C ASP A 187 -6.91 17.22 20.75
N HIS A 188 -7.43 16.28 21.55
CA HIS A 188 -7.57 14.88 21.18
C HIS A 188 -8.59 14.67 20.05
N VAL A 189 -9.46 15.65 19.77
CA VAL A 189 -10.39 15.63 18.63
C VAL A 189 -9.63 15.55 17.31
N TYR A 190 -8.51 16.26 17.14
CA TYR A 190 -7.68 16.12 15.94
C TYR A 190 -7.16 14.69 15.78
N GLY A 191 -6.79 14.04 16.89
CA GLY A 191 -6.38 12.64 16.90
C GLY A 191 -7.51 11.69 16.52
N LEU A 192 -8.70 11.89 17.06
CA LEU A 192 -9.88 11.08 16.70
C LEU A 192 -10.24 11.23 15.22
N VAL A 193 -10.15 12.44 14.66
CA VAL A 193 -10.40 12.68 13.23
C VAL A 193 -9.32 12.05 12.36
N ASN A 194 -8.05 12.06 12.77
CA ASN A 194 -6.97 11.36 12.09
C ASN A 194 -7.22 9.84 12.08
N VAL A 195 -7.59 9.26 13.22
CA VAL A 195 -7.98 7.84 13.33
C VAL A 195 -9.21 7.57 12.46
N ALA A 196 -10.23 8.41 12.48
CA ALA A 196 -11.43 8.23 11.66
C ALA A 196 -11.10 8.26 10.16
N ALA A 197 -10.22 9.15 9.71
CA ALA A 197 -9.78 9.22 8.32
C ALA A 197 -9.05 7.94 7.89
N PHE A 198 -8.22 7.37 8.77
CA PHE A 198 -7.55 6.08 8.56
C PHE A 198 -8.56 4.91 8.51
N LEU A 199 -9.48 4.84 9.48
CA LEU A 199 -10.49 3.79 9.56
C LEU A 199 -11.45 3.80 8.36
N ALA A 200 -11.76 4.98 7.82
CA ALA A 200 -12.58 5.10 6.61
C ALA A 200 -11.96 4.37 5.41
N GLN A 201 -10.62 4.38 5.31
CA GLN A 201 -9.89 3.66 4.27
C GLN A 201 -9.91 2.18 4.55
N CYS A 202 -9.58 1.78 5.77
CA CYS A 202 -9.59 0.39 6.24
C CYS A 202 -10.94 -0.30 5.94
N MET A 203 -12.04 0.42 6.18
CA MET A 203 -13.39 -0.04 5.90
C MET A 203 -13.61 -0.35 4.42
N GLN A 204 -13.05 0.48 3.53
CA GLN A 204 -13.13 0.30 2.09
C GLN A 204 -12.13 -0.74 1.56
N GLU A 205 -10.96 -0.88 2.15
CA GLU A 205 -9.95 -1.80 1.62
C GLU A 205 -10.23 -3.27 2.01
N THR A 206 -10.51 -3.52 3.28
CA THR A 206 -10.41 -4.89 3.83
C THR A 206 -11.57 -5.29 4.73
N ILE A 207 -12.05 -4.38 5.59
CA ILE A 207 -13.06 -4.74 6.59
C ILE A 207 -14.38 -5.11 5.91
N GLN A 208 -14.78 -4.43 4.83
CA GLN A 208 -16.01 -4.77 4.11
C GLN A 208 -16.03 -6.18 3.50
N TYR A 209 -14.86 -6.83 3.39
CA TYR A 209 -14.71 -8.20 2.88
C TYR A 209 -14.44 -9.23 3.97
N ASN A 210 -14.24 -8.78 5.21
CA ASN A 210 -13.79 -9.60 6.33
C ASN A 210 -12.62 -10.51 5.94
N ALA A 211 -11.59 -9.90 5.34
CA ALA A 211 -10.38 -10.59 4.92
C ALA A 211 -9.14 -9.79 5.36
N CYS A 212 -8.18 -10.49 5.96
CA CYS A 212 -6.88 -9.93 6.30
C CYS A 212 -5.88 -10.05 5.15
N ASP A 213 -5.91 -11.17 4.47
CA ASP A 213 -5.14 -11.44 3.27
C ASP A 213 -5.87 -10.92 2.04
N GLU A 214 -5.10 -10.53 1.04
CA GLU A 214 -5.59 -10.08 -0.25
C GLU A 214 -6.49 -11.13 -0.92
N ASN A 215 -7.62 -10.65 -1.44
CA ASN A 215 -8.49 -11.50 -2.24
C ASN A 215 -7.97 -11.62 -3.67
N ASN A 216 -8.27 -12.74 -4.32
CA ASN A 216 -8.06 -12.86 -5.74
C ASN A 216 -9.14 -12.09 -6.52
N TRP A 217 -8.76 -10.93 -7.05
CA TRP A 217 -9.60 -10.00 -7.79
C TRP A 217 -9.57 -10.22 -9.30
N SER A 218 -8.82 -11.21 -9.81
CA SER A 218 -8.66 -11.46 -11.25
C SER A 218 -9.91 -12.06 -11.92
N ASP A 219 -11.09 -11.47 -11.71
CA ASP A 219 -12.32 -11.88 -12.34
C ASP A 219 -12.33 -11.61 -13.86
N LYS A 220 -13.44 -11.90 -14.54
CA LYS A 220 -13.54 -11.70 -16.00
C LYS A 220 -13.38 -10.23 -16.41
N SER A 221 -13.82 -9.29 -15.59
CA SER A 221 -13.73 -7.86 -15.88
C SER A 221 -12.28 -7.39 -15.77
N VAL A 222 -11.59 -7.81 -14.71
CA VAL A 222 -10.17 -7.52 -14.50
C VAL A 222 -9.31 -8.16 -15.57
N VAL A 223 -9.59 -9.39 -15.98
CA VAL A 223 -8.86 -10.05 -17.07
C VAL A 223 -9.12 -9.39 -18.42
N ALA A 224 -10.31 -8.83 -18.65
CA ALA A 224 -10.58 -8.08 -19.89
C ALA A 224 -9.76 -6.77 -19.96
N GLU A 225 -9.43 -6.17 -18.81
CA GLU A 225 -8.60 -4.97 -18.71
C GLU A 225 -7.10 -5.30 -18.71
N ALA A 226 -6.68 -6.23 -17.85
CA ALA A 226 -5.28 -6.48 -17.51
C ALA A 226 -4.69 -7.77 -18.11
N GLY A 227 -5.50 -8.58 -18.80
CA GLY A 227 -5.08 -9.87 -19.34
C GLY A 227 -4.93 -10.97 -18.29
N GLY A 228 -4.32 -12.08 -18.71
CA GLY A 228 -4.16 -13.29 -17.89
C GLY A 228 -5.37 -14.23 -17.92
N SER A 229 -5.48 -15.06 -16.88
CA SER A 229 -6.53 -16.05 -16.70
C SER A 229 -7.43 -15.70 -15.52
N THR A 230 -8.74 -15.90 -15.67
CA THR A 230 -9.69 -15.61 -14.59
C THR A 230 -9.39 -16.43 -13.34
N TYR A 231 -9.22 -15.74 -12.21
CA TYR A 231 -8.88 -16.28 -10.90
C TYR A 231 -7.64 -17.18 -10.90
N SER A 232 -6.60 -16.78 -11.64
CA SER A 232 -5.32 -17.48 -11.57
C SER A 232 -4.73 -17.46 -10.16
N SER A 233 -4.10 -18.57 -9.75
CA SER A 233 -3.32 -18.62 -8.50
C SER A 233 -2.09 -17.71 -8.53
N THR A 234 -1.64 -17.26 -9.71
CA THR A 234 -0.56 -16.28 -9.83
C THR A 234 -0.95 -14.87 -9.40
N SER A 235 -2.22 -14.62 -9.06
CA SER A 235 -2.62 -13.42 -8.32
C SER A 235 -1.85 -13.24 -7.01
N SER A 236 -1.28 -14.32 -6.44
CA SER A 236 -0.33 -14.24 -5.32
C SER A 236 0.96 -13.49 -5.67
N CYS A 237 1.39 -13.53 -6.94
CA CYS A 237 2.58 -12.86 -7.45
C CYS A 237 2.31 -11.39 -7.81
N GLY A 238 1.05 -11.04 -8.03
CA GLY A 238 0.66 -9.73 -8.54
C GLY A 238 -0.68 -9.75 -9.25
N GLN A 239 -1.47 -8.69 -9.05
CA GLN A 239 -2.74 -8.46 -9.74
C GLN A 239 -2.66 -7.12 -10.48
N LEU A 240 -3.46 -6.90 -11.54
CA LEU A 240 -3.54 -5.59 -12.24
C LEU A 240 -2.16 -5.01 -12.65
N HIS A 241 -1.39 -5.81 -13.38
CA HIS A 241 -0.03 -5.47 -13.84
C HIS A 241 1.02 -5.20 -12.77
N GLN A 242 0.79 -5.69 -11.54
CA GLN A 242 1.78 -5.63 -10.48
C GLN A 242 2.65 -6.88 -10.44
N SER A 243 3.86 -6.75 -9.87
CA SER A 243 4.76 -7.86 -9.57
C SER A 243 5.31 -7.69 -8.15
N TYR A 244 4.68 -8.33 -7.16
CA TYR A 244 4.92 -8.07 -5.73
C TYR A 244 6.33 -8.43 -5.28
N GLN A 245 6.93 -9.46 -5.86
CA GLN A 245 8.32 -9.82 -5.60
C GLN A 245 9.33 -8.78 -6.13
N ASP A 246 8.93 -8.00 -7.14
CA ASP A 246 9.76 -6.98 -7.80
C ASP A 246 9.51 -5.56 -7.23
N TYR A 247 8.80 -5.45 -6.11
CA TYR A 247 8.60 -4.19 -5.40
C TYR A 247 9.92 -3.76 -4.73
N GLY A 248 10.79 -3.08 -5.48
CA GLY A 248 12.02 -2.47 -4.97
C GLY A 248 11.75 -1.23 -4.13
N CYS A 249 12.60 -0.97 -3.13
CA CYS A 249 12.57 0.28 -2.38
C CYS A 249 13.32 1.40 -3.13
N SER A 250 13.14 2.66 -2.71
CA SER A 250 13.92 3.76 -3.29
C SER A 250 15.39 3.67 -2.90
N ALA A 251 16.27 4.35 -3.66
CA ALA A 251 17.70 4.38 -3.36
C ALA A 251 17.98 4.98 -1.97
N GLU A 252 17.19 5.95 -1.53
CA GLU A 252 17.28 6.56 -0.21
C GLU A 252 16.89 5.57 0.90
N GLU A 253 15.84 4.77 0.66
CA GLU A 253 15.38 3.74 1.58
C GLU A 253 16.41 2.61 1.70
N ASP A 254 16.99 2.17 0.57
CA ASP A 254 18.06 1.18 0.57
C ASP A 254 19.32 1.70 1.27
N ALA A 255 19.72 2.95 1.02
CA ALA A 255 20.85 3.58 1.70
C ALA A 255 20.62 3.68 3.21
N LEU A 256 19.40 4.05 3.64
CA LEU A 256 19.01 4.07 5.06
C LEU A 256 19.13 2.69 5.71
N ALA A 257 18.84 1.63 4.96
CA ALA A 257 18.93 0.24 5.40
C ALA A 257 20.30 -0.41 5.16
N GLY A 258 21.36 0.36 4.91
CA GLY A 258 22.71 -0.19 4.73
C GLY A 258 22.90 -0.95 3.40
N GLY A 259 22.14 -0.61 2.38
CA GLY A 259 22.27 -1.09 0.99
C GLY A 259 21.08 -1.89 0.48
N ARG A 260 20.16 -2.34 1.34
CA ARG A 260 18.93 -3.05 0.94
C ARG A 260 17.87 -2.96 2.02
N MET A 261 16.73 -2.37 1.70
CA MET A 261 15.55 -2.32 2.56
C MET A 261 14.59 -3.47 2.28
N ALA A 262 14.36 -3.78 0.99
CA ALA A 262 13.42 -4.81 0.58
C ALA A 262 13.83 -6.21 1.07
N CYS A 263 12.83 -7.05 1.35
CA CYS A 263 13.08 -8.45 1.66
C CYS A 263 13.67 -9.20 0.46
N GLU A 264 14.54 -10.16 0.73
CA GLU A 264 15.01 -11.09 -0.29
C GLU A 264 13.90 -12.07 -0.67
N VAL A 265 13.72 -12.29 -1.97
CA VAL A 265 12.78 -13.27 -2.49
C VAL A 265 13.36 -14.67 -2.28
N ASP A 266 12.67 -15.48 -1.49
CA ASP A 266 13.02 -16.88 -1.27
C ASP A 266 12.17 -17.78 -2.17
N PRO A 267 12.74 -18.43 -3.19
CA PRO A 267 11.98 -19.29 -4.11
C PRO A 267 11.43 -20.54 -3.43
N ASN A 268 11.95 -20.92 -2.25
CA ASN A 268 11.49 -22.08 -1.49
C ASN A 268 10.48 -21.71 -0.40
N MET A 269 10.07 -20.44 -0.31
CA MET A 269 9.06 -20.02 0.66
C MET A 269 7.70 -20.65 0.31
N GLU A 270 7.05 -21.21 1.32
CA GLU A 270 5.77 -21.90 1.20
C GLU A 270 4.79 -21.27 2.17
N MET A 271 3.67 -20.77 1.66
CA MET A 271 2.62 -20.16 2.47
C MET A 271 1.26 -20.37 1.83
N ARG A 272 0.25 -20.43 2.69
CA ARG A 272 -1.16 -20.25 2.35
C ARG A 272 -1.68 -19.08 3.18
N ALA A 273 -2.47 -18.20 2.59
CA ALA A 273 -3.17 -17.14 3.32
C ALA A 273 -4.09 -17.74 4.40
N PHE A 274 -4.43 -16.94 5.41
CA PHE A 274 -5.36 -17.33 6.47
C PHE A 274 -6.80 -17.00 6.13
N THR A 275 -7.01 -15.99 5.28
CA THR A 275 -8.33 -15.44 5.00
C THR A 275 -8.54 -15.22 3.51
N GLN A 276 -9.79 -15.04 3.13
CA GLN A 276 -10.28 -14.74 1.80
C GLN A 276 -11.70 -14.20 1.94
N ALA A 277 -12.21 -13.52 0.93
CA ALA A 277 -13.57 -13.01 0.95
C ALA A 277 -14.61 -14.13 0.95
N GLY A 278 -15.78 -13.83 1.53
CA GLY A 278 -16.87 -14.79 1.72
C GLY A 278 -17.98 -14.77 0.66
N TRP A 279 -17.83 -14.07 -0.46
CA TRP A 279 -18.89 -14.02 -1.48
C TRP A 279 -19.13 -15.38 -2.14
N TYR A 280 -20.28 -15.56 -2.77
CA TYR A 280 -20.64 -16.83 -3.41
C TYR A 280 -19.65 -17.21 -4.52
N GLY A 281 -18.95 -18.33 -4.34
CA GLY A 281 -17.94 -18.81 -5.28
C GLY A 281 -16.62 -18.03 -5.23
N ALA A 282 -16.36 -17.30 -4.14
CA ALA A 282 -15.08 -16.63 -3.94
C ALA A 282 -13.89 -17.56 -4.16
N PRO A 283 -12.81 -17.09 -4.80
CA PRO A 283 -11.59 -17.86 -4.92
C PRO A 283 -11.05 -18.31 -3.57
N ALA A 284 -10.43 -19.49 -3.57
CA ALA A 284 -9.70 -19.98 -2.41
C ALA A 284 -8.54 -19.06 -2.02
N ARG A 285 -8.04 -19.25 -0.80
CA ARG A 285 -6.93 -18.49 -0.21
C ARG A 285 -5.71 -18.49 -1.11
N LEU A 286 -5.07 -17.33 -1.25
CA LEU A 286 -3.80 -17.21 -1.97
C LEU A 286 -2.75 -18.14 -1.36
N PHE A 287 -1.83 -18.61 -2.18
CA PHE A 287 -0.71 -19.44 -1.74
C PHE A 287 0.52 -19.22 -2.64
N CYS A 288 1.68 -19.57 -2.12
CA CYS A 288 2.96 -19.59 -2.83
C CYS A 288 3.71 -20.88 -2.50
N ALA A 289 4.50 -21.36 -3.45
CA ALA A 289 5.30 -22.57 -3.30
C ALA A 289 6.43 -22.60 -4.34
N PRO A 290 7.55 -23.30 -4.07
CA PRO A 290 8.54 -23.59 -5.09
C PRO A 290 7.96 -24.42 -6.25
N LYS A 291 8.55 -24.26 -7.45
CA LYS A 291 8.14 -25.03 -8.65
C LYS A 291 8.25 -26.54 -8.48
N SER A 292 9.11 -27.00 -7.57
CA SER A 292 9.22 -28.42 -7.24
C SER A 292 7.97 -28.99 -6.55
N LYS A 293 7.15 -28.14 -5.93
CA LYS A 293 5.89 -28.52 -5.27
C LYS A 293 4.66 -28.09 -6.04
N VAL A 294 4.66 -26.92 -6.68
CA VAL A 294 3.57 -26.47 -7.57
C VAL A 294 4.18 -26.05 -8.91
N PRO A 295 4.37 -26.99 -9.87
CA PRO A 295 5.11 -26.72 -11.11
C PRO A 295 4.41 -25.76 -12.07
N LYS A 296 3.08 -25.70 -12.01
CA LYS A 296 2.24 -24.86 -12.87
C LYS A 296 1.16 -24.22 -12.01
N ALA A 297 0.82 -22.98 -12.29
CA ALA A 297 -0.25 -22.26 -11.61
C ALA A 297 -1.61 -22.69 -12.17
N PRO A 298 -2.52 -23.27 -11.35
CA PRO A 298 -3.91 -23.43 -11.74
C PRO A 298 -4.67 -22.10 -11.66
N ARG A 299 -5.91 -22.11 -12.13
CA ARG A 299 -6.90 -21.07 -11.80
C ARG A 299 -8.07 -21.66 -11.03
N TRP A 300 -8.78 -20.81 -10.31
CA TRP A 300 -10.03 -21.16 -9.63
C TRP A 300 -11.19 -21.13 -10.62
N ASP A 301 -11.93 -22.24 -10.70
CA ASP A 301 -13.20 -22.31 -11.40
C ASP A 301 -14.34 -22.27 -10.40
N PHE A 302 -14.95 -21.10 -10.19
CA PHE A 302 -16.07 -20.98 -9.25
C PHE A 302 -17.35 -21.70 -9.72
N SER A 303 -17.44 -22.10 -11.00
CA SER A 303 -18.65 -22.70 -11.56
C SER A 303 -18.78 -24.19 -11.26
N SER A 304 -17.68 -24.85 -10.88
CA SER A 304 -17.64 -26.28 -10.65
C SER A 304 -16.43 -26.67 -9.79
N PRO A 305 -16.53 -27.71 -8.96
CA PRO A 305 -17.74 -28.47 -8.63
C PRO A 305 -18.66 -27.72 -7.66
N TRP A 306 -19.95 -28.06 -7.65
CA TRP A 306 -20.82 -27.70 -6.52
C TRP A 306 -20.41 -28.49 -5.28
N CYS A 307 -20.34 -27.84 -4.13
CA CYS A 307 -19.81 -28.43 -2.91
C CYS A 307 -20.91 -28.88 -1.95
N PRO A 308 -21.00 -30.20 -1.65
CA PRO A 308 -21.90 -30.70 -0.63
C PRO A 308 -21.68 -29.99 0.70
N GLN A 309 -22.78 -29.69 1.39
CA GLN A 309 -22.75 -29.08 2.72
C GLN A 309 -22.71 -30.17 3.79
N GLU A 310 -22.30 -29.81 4.99
CA GLU A 310 -22.22 -30.73 6.13
C GLU A 310 -23.54 -31.50 6.32
N GLY A 311 -23.45 -32.82 6.46
CA GLY A 311 -24.62 -33.72 6.52
C GLY A 311 -25.22 -34.11 5.16
N GLY A 312 -24.75 -33.54 4.06
CA GLY A 312 -25.13 -33.92 2.69
C GLY A 312 -24.41 -35.18 2.20
N TRP A 313 -25.01 -35.87 1.21
CA TRP A 313 -24.37 -37.01 0.56
C TRP A 313 -23.13 -36.55 -0.21
N GLY A 314 -21.99 -37.23 -0.01
CA GLY A 314 -20.71 -36.87 -0.63
C GLY A 314 -19.98 -35.70 0.04
N TYR A 315 -20.44 -35.24 1.22
CA TYR A 315 -19.70 -34.26 2.01
C TYR A 315 -18.38 -34.83 2.51
N GLU A 316 -17.30 -34.11 2.22
CA GLU A 316 -16.01 -34.27 2.87
C GLU A 316 -15.70 -33.00 3.67
N PRO A 317 -15.13 -33.12 4.88
CA PRO A 317 -14.71 -31.94 5.63
C PRO A 317 -13.64 -31.17 4.85
N PRO A 318 -13.78 -29.84 4.72
CA PRO A 318 -12.70 -29.00 4.22
C PRO A 318 -11.44 -29.10 5.09
N PHE A 319 -10.31 -28.70 4.51
CA PHE A 319 -9.06 -28.59 5.25
C PHE A 319 -9.21 -27.61 6.41
N ALA A 320 -8.60 -27.97 7.54
CA ALA A 320 -8.36 -27.03 8.63
C ALA A 320 -7.46 -25.88 8.17
N ASP A 321 -7.44 -24.78 8.93
CA ASP A 321 -6.63 -23.61 8.61
C ASP A 321 -5.13 -23.95 8.59
N GLU A 322 -4.71 -24.85 9.48
CA GLU A 322 -3.36 -25.35 9.71
C GLU A 322 -3.01 -26.66 8.95
N VAL A 323 -3.67 -26.95 7.83
CA VAL A 323 -3.30 -28.09 6.96
C VAL A 323 -1.81 -28.05 6.60
N GLU A 324 -1.16 -29.22 6.59
CA GLU A 324 0.22 -29.35 6.13
C GLU A 324 0.32 -28.94 4.65
N LEU A 325 1.27 -28.05 4.34
CA LEU A 325 1.32 -27.39 3.03
C LEU A 325 1.61 -28.34 1.88
N GLY A 326 2.46 -29.36 2.05
CA GLY A 326 2.68 -30.40 1.04
C GLY A 326 1.38 -31.11 0.66
N THR A 327 0.59 -31.50 1.65
CA THR A 327 -0.73 -32.11 1.47
C THR A 327 -1.68 -31.18 0.71
N TYR A 328 -1.67 -29.89 1.03
CA TYR A 328 -2.48 -28.90 0.32
C TYR A 328 -2.02 -28.71 -1.12
N PHE A 329 -0.71 -28.65 -1.38
CA PHE A 329 -0.17 -28.50 -2.73
C PHE A 329 -0.43 -29.73 -3.60
N ASP A 330 -0.34 -30.94 -3.05
CA ASP A 330 -0.73 -32.18 -3.76
C ASP A 330 -2.21 -32.14 -4.16
N TYR A 331 -3.07 -31.66 -3.27
CA TYR A 331 -4.49 -31.45 -3.56
C TYR A 331 -4.69 -30.43 -4.70
N VAL A 332 -4.03 -29.28 -4.65
CA VAL A 332 -4.09 -28.24 -5.71
C VAL A 332 -3.63 -28.81 -7.05
N ASN A 333 -2.50 -29.51 -7.08
CA ASN A 333 -1.94 -30.13 -8.29
C ASN A 333 -2.85 -31.19 -8.92
N SER A 334 -3.72 -31.82 -8.12
CA SER A 334 -4.70 -32.80 -8.59
C SER A 334 -5.99 -32.18 -9.15
N GLY A 335 -6.10 -30.85 -9.21
CA GLY A 335 -7.33 -30.15 -9.60
C GLY A 335 -8.39 -30.17 -8.49
N GLY A 336 -7.94 -30.12 -7.23
CA GLY A 336 -8.80 -30.26 -6.05
C GLY A 336 -9.99 -29.30 -6.03
N GLY A 337 -11.10 -29.72 -5.42
CA GLY A 337 -12.28 -28.88 -5.20
C GLY A 337 -12.98 -29.18 -3.88
N CYS A 338 -13.81 -28.24 -3.43
CA CYS A 338 -14.67 -28.36 -2.24
C CYS A 338 -14.00 -28.55 -0.87
N LYS A 339 -12.67 -28.57 -0.79
CA LYS A 339 -11.96 -28.75 0.49
C LYS A 339 -11.10 -27.55 0.89
N ASP A 340 -11.06 -26.49 0.11
CA ASP A 340 -10.13 -25.38 0.34
C ASP A 340 -10.39 -24.60 1.63
N TYR A 341 -11.65 -24.41 2.02
CA TYR A 341 -12.02 -23.65 3.21
C TYR A 341 -13.41 -24.02 3.76
N GLN A 342 -13.61 -23.76 5.04
CA GLN A 342 -14.90 -23.99 5.71
C GLN A 342 -16.02 -23.14 5.10
N GLY A 343 -17.18 -23.74 4.85
CA GLY A 343 -18.35 -23.04 4.30
C GLY A 343 -18.34 -22.86 2.79
N ILE A 344 -17.34 -23.39 2.08
CA ILE A 344 -17.29 -23.41 0.61
C ILE A 344 -18.59 -23.97 0.00
N LYS A 345 -19.08 -23.30 -1.04
CA LYS A 345 -20.35 -23.64 -1.73
C LYS A 345 -20.12 -24.21 -3.12
N THR A 346 -19.07 -23.75 -3.79
CA THR A 346 -18.72 -24.15 -5.15
C THR A 346 -17.27 -23.79 -5.40
N GLY A 347 -16.63 -24.55 -6.28
CA GLY A 347 -15.37 -24.21 -6.91
C GLY A 347 -14.25 -25.21 -6.65
N GLY A 348 -13.28 -25.17 -7.56
CA GLY A 348 -12.08 -25.99 -7.52
C GLY A 348 -10.99 -25.47 -8.45
N TRP A 349 -9.81 -26.07 -8.32
CA TRP A 349 -8.65 -25.77 -9.13
C TRP A 349 -8.73 -26.47 -10.49
N THR A 350 -8.38 -25.75 -11.54
CA THR A 350 -8.24 -26.31 -12.89
C THR A 350 -7.01 -25.77 -13.58
N PHE A 351 -6.41 -26.61 -14.41
CA PHE A 351 -5.29 -26.27 -15.29
C PHE A 351 -5.74 -26.05 -16.74
N GLU A 352 -7.06 -26.08 -16.97
CA GLU A 352 -7.66 -26.09 -18.29
C GLU A 352 -8.72 -24.98 -18.46
N GLY A 353 -9.17 -24.84 -19.71
CA GLY A 353 -10.18 -23.87 -20.12
C GLY A 353 -9.59 -22.52 -20.54
N SER A 354 -10.46 -21.52 -20.65
CA SER A 354 -10.10 -20.21 -21.18
C SER A 354 -8.99 -19.54 -20.38
N GLY A 355 -7.98 -19.03 -21.07
CA GLY A 355 -6.82 -18.37 -20.47
C GLY A 355 -5.65 -19.30 -20.16
N CYS A 356 -5.90 -20.61 -19.96
CA CYS A 356 -4.84 -21.56 -19.65
C CYS A 356 -4.14 -22.06 -20.93
N VAL A 357 -2.81 -22.13 -20.89
CA VAL A 357 -1.93 -22.55 -21.97
C VAL A 357 -0.94 -23.57 -21.42
N ASP A 358 -0.76 -24.69 -22.12
CA ASP A 358 0.15 -25.77 -21.73
C ASP A 358 -0.01 -26.24 -20.28
N GLY A 359 -1.26 -26.27 -19.78
CA GLY A 359 -1.57 -26.71 -18.41
C GLY A 359 -1.14 -25.72 -17.32
N ALA A 360 -0.89 -24.46 -17.64
CA ALA A 360 -0.73 -23.36 -16.69
C ALA A 360 -1.73 -22.24 -17.03
N CYS A 361 -2.23 -21.55 -16.02
CA CYS A 361 -3.18 -20.46 -16.20
C CYS A 361 -2.47 -19.14 -15.83
N PRO A 362 -1.85 -18.43 -16.79
CA PRO A 362 -1.03 -17.27 -16.49
C PRO A 362 -1.81 -16.12 -15.86
N GLY A 363 -1.12 -15.31 -15.07
CA GLY A 363 -1.64 -14.03 -14.55
C GLY A 363 -1.55 -12.91 -15.57
N ALA A 364 -1.88 -11.69 -15.15
CA ALA A 364 -1.59 -10.47 -15.94
C ALA A 364 -0.07 -10.31 -16.12
N ASP A 365 0.34 -9.67 -17.23
CA ASP A 365 1.72 -9.22 -17.39
C ASP A 365 1.99 -8.01 -16.49
N ALA A 366 3.24 -7.74 -16.13
CA ALA A 366 3.64 -6.60 -15.30
C ALA A 366 4.81 -5.84 -15.96
N PRO A 367 4.58 -5.19 -17.12
CA PRO A 367 5.64 -4.61 -17.93
C PRO A 367 6.40 -3.48 -17.22
N LEU A 368 5.74 -2.74 -16.32
CA LEU A 368 6.40 -1.69 -15.50
C LEU A 368 7.43 -2.26 -14.52
N PHE A 369 7.38 -3.56 -14.26
CA PHE A 369 8.31 -4.29 -13.40
C PHE A 369 9.30 -5.14 -14.21
N GLY A 370 9.37 -4.94 -15.53
CA GLY A 370 10.22 -5.74 -16.41
C GLY A 370 9.72 -7.18 -16.61
N GLN A 371 8.45 -7.45 -16.34
CA GLN A 371 7.81 -8.76 -16.51
C GLN A 371 6.77 -8.68 -17.64
N PRO A 372 7.18 -8.71 -18.93
CA PRO A 372 6.26 -8.51 -20.06
C PRO A 372 5.37 -9.73 -20.35
N GLU A 373 5.57 -10.84 -19.64
CA GLU A 373 4.78 -12.06 -19.76
C GLU A 373 4.13 -12.40 -18.42
N GLY A 374 2.88 -12.86 -18.47
CA GLY A 374 2.18 -13.30 -17.28
C GLY A 374 2.85 -14.52 -16.63
N ARG A 375 3.03 -14.47 -15.30
CA ARG A 375 3.58 -15.58 -14.52
C ARG A 375 2.73 -16.84 -14.70
N THR A 376 3.37 -18.00 -14.78
CA THR A 376 2.73 -19.33 -14.92
C THR A 376 2.98 -20.26 -13.73
N ASP A 377 3.55 -19.71 -12.65
CA ASP A 377 3.90 -20.41 -11.41
C ASP A 377 3.79 -19.44 -10.22
N VAL A 378 3.85 -19.98 -9.00
CA VAL A 378 3.71 -19.22 -7.73
C VAL A 378 5.00 -19.17 -6.90
N GLU A 379 6.16 -19.39 -7.52
CA GLU A 379 7.48 -19.40 -6.87
C GLU A 379 7.91 -17.99 -6.43
N GLY A 380 8.23 -17.82 -5.15
CA GLY A 380 8.61 -16.51 -4.61
C GLY A 380 7.45 -15.50 -4.53
N CYS A 381 6.20 -15.95 -4.68
CA CYS A 381 5.00 -15.10 -4.75
C CYS A 381 4.31 -14.88 -3.40
N CYS A 382 5.05 -14.90 -2.29
CA CYS A 382 4.47 -14.85 -0.94
C CYS A 382 4.12 -13.43 -0.44
N TRP A 383 4.12 -12.43 -1.34
CA TRP A 383 4.16 -11.01 -1.01
C TRP A 383 2.85 -10.26 -1.27
N TRP A 384 1.72 -10.97 -1.31
CA TRP A 384 0.37 -10.38 -1.40
C TRP A 384 0.03 -9.49 -0.21
N GLY A 385 -1.02 -8.69 -0.38
CA GLY A 385 -1.50 -7.74 0.62
C GLY A 385 -1.95 -8.39 1.92
N ARG A 386 -1.49 -7.82 3.05
CA ARG A 386 -1.88 -8.28 4.39
C ARG A 386 -2.23 -7.14 5.34
N GLY A 387 -3.19 -7.41 6.22
CA GLY A 387 -3.65 -6.47 7.23
C GLY A 387 -4.56 -5.39 6.67
N VAL A 388 -4.88 -4.40 7.50
CA VAL A 388 -6.06 -3.55 7.31
C VAL A 388 -5.98 -2.61 6.09
N ILE A 389 -4.77 -2.34 5.58
CA ILE A 389 -4.54 -1.53 4.37
C ILE A 389 -3.75 -2.29 3.29
N GLN A 390 -3.71 -3.63 3.38
CA GLN A 390 -3.06 -4.50 2.38
C GLN A 390 -1.59 -4.13 2.17
N THR A 391 -0.76 -4.37 3.18
CA THR A 391 0.70 -4.24 3.05
C THR A 391 1.20 -5.27 2.05
N THR A 392 1.71 -4.82 0.90
CA THR A 392 2.04 -5.67 -0.26
C THR A 392 3.48 -5.46 -0.73
N GLY A 393 4.14 -6.54 -1.14
CA GLY A 393 5.43 -6.52 -1.85
C GLY A 393 6.67 -6.47 -0.96
N THR A 394 7.78 -6.96 -1.51
CA THR A 394 9.06 -7.15 -0.80
C THR A 394 9.58 -5.90 -0.10
N CYS A 395 9.46 -4.72 -0.71
CA CYS A 395 9.86 -3.46 -0.07
C CYS A 395 9.06 -3.16 1.21
N ASN A 396 7.74 -3.32 1.19
CA ASN A 396 6.91 -2.95 2.33
C ASN A 396 7.09 -3.90 3.52
N PHE A 397 7.16 -5.20 3.27
CA PHE A 397 7.54 -6.17 4.32
C PHE A 397 8.97 -5.95 4.81
N GLY A 398 9.87 -5.53 3.91
CA GLY A 398 11.25 -5.14 4.25
C GLY A 398 11.28 -3.97 5.22
N LYS A 399 10.47 -2.93 4.98
CA LYS A 399 10.29 -1.80 5.89
C LYS A 399 9.71 -2.22 7.23
N LEU A 400 8.71 -3.10 7.28
CA LEU A 400 8.21 -3.62 8.55
C LEU A 400 9.31 -4.33 9.34
N ASN A 401 10.06 -5.23 8.69
CA ASN A 401 11.15 -5.95 9.35
C ASN A 401 12.25 -5.00 9.82
N PHE A 402 12.64 -4.05 8.95
CA PHE A 402 13.62 -3.04 9.27
C PHE A 402 13.16 -2.19 10.44
N PHE A 403 11.97 -1.59 10.44
CA PHE A 403 11.63 -0.60 11.46
C PHE A 403 11.02 -1.15 12.75
N MET A 404 10.40 -2.33 12.73
CA MET A 404 9.67 -2.85 13.90
C MET A 404 9.79 -4.35 14.14
N GLY A 405 10.36 -5.11 13.21
CA GLY A 405 10.46 -6.56 13.28
C GLY A 405 11.80 -7.09 13.81
N LYS A 406 12.08 -8.35 13.49
CA LYS A 406 13.31 -9.05 13.87
C LYS A 406 14.57 -8.33 13.41
N ARG A 407 14.59 -7.79 12.18
CA ARG A 407 15.76 -7.06 11.69
C ARG A 407 16.05 -5.81 12.52
N ALA A 408 15.02 -5.06 12.96
CA ALA A 408 15.20 -3.95 13.90
C ALA A 408 15.92 -4.42 15.18
N ALA A 409 15.46 -5.51 15.78
CA ALA A 409 16.01 -6.06 17.00
C ALA A 409 17.46 -6.57 16.83
N ASP A 410 17.72 -7.34 15.76
CA ASP A 410 19.04 -7.90 15.46
C ASP A 410 20.09 -6.79 15.20
N GLU A 411 19.66 -5.64 14.67
CA GLU A 411 20.49 -4.44 14.46
C GLU A 411 20.52 -3.49 15.67
N ASN A 412 20.01 -3.92 16.85
CA ASN A 412 19.94 -3.13 18.09
C ASN A 412 19.12 -1.83 18.01
N ARG A 413 18.11 -1.80 17.14
CA ARG A 413 17.12 -0.71 17.06
C ARG A 413 15.87 -1.10 17.86
N ALA A 414 15.10 -0.10 18.28
CA ALA A 414 13.83 -0.35 18.97
C ALA A 414 12.86 -1.08 18.03
N ALA A 415 12.23 -2.16 18.52
CA ALA A 415 11.34 -3.02 17.76
C ALA A 415 10.10 -3.35 18.59
N ILE A 416 8.91 -3.05 18.06
CA ILE A 416 7.65 -3.42 18.74
C ILE A 416 7.42 -4.94 18.65
N TYR A 417 7.90 -5.58 17.57
CA TYR A 417 7.76 -7.02 17.33
C TYR A 417 9.13 -7.68 17.11
N PRO A 418 10.01 -7.70 18.15
CA PRO A 418 11.41 -8.10 17.99
C PRO A 418 11.61 -9.56 17.59
N SER A 419 10.59 -10.41 17.75
CA SER A 419 10.62 -11.83 17.39
C SER A 419 10.03 -12.14 16.02
N ILE A 420 9.35 -11.19 15.36
CA ILE A 420 8.65 -11.42 14.10
C ILE A 420 9.56 -11.03 12.93
N ASP A 421 9.95 -12.02 12.13
CA ASP A 421 10.64 -11.77 10.87
C ASP A 421 9.63 -11.64 9.73
N PHE A 422 9.25 -10.40 9.40
CA PHE A 422 8.29 -10.15 8.31
C PHE A 422 8.82 -10.55 6.92
N CYS A 423 10.14 -10.73 6.76
CA CYS A 423 10.72 -11.21 5.50
C CYS A 423 10.73 -12.73 5.39
N LYS A 424 10.66 -13.46 6.52
CA LYS A 424 10.57 -14.93 6.52
C LYS A 424 9.15 -15.43 6.76
N ASN A 425 8.31 -14.64 7.42
CA ASN A 425 6.92 -14.95 7.69
C ASN A 425 6.02 -13.70 7.54
N PRO A 426 5.80 -13.18 6.31
CA PRO A 426 4.83 -12.11 6.08
C PRO A 426 3.41 -12.48 6.53
N ASN A 427 3.06 -13.77 6.55
CA ASN A 427 1.80 -14.28 7.08
C ASN A 427 1.52 -13.91 8.55
N SER A 428 2.56 -13.59 9.34
CA SER A 428 2.42 -13.16 10.73
C SER A 428 1.42 -12.00 10.92
N ILE A 429 1.24 -11.12 9.94
CA ILE A 429 0.27 -10.01 10.02
C ILE A 429 -1.18 -10.52 10.16
N CYS A 430 -1.50 -11.64 9.52
CA CYS A 430 -2.85 -12.21 9.46
C CYS A 430 -3.00 -13.52 10.25
N ASP A 431 -1.92 -14.00 10.85
CA ASP A 431 -1.91 -15.17 11.72
C ASP A 431 -2.76 -14.92 12.97
N PRO A 432 -3.79 -15.74 13.26
CA PRO A 432 -4.62 -15.59 14.46
C PRO A 432 -3.87 -15.73 15.78
N SER A 433 -2.66 -16.32 15.77
CA SER A 433 -1.79 -16.47 16.94
C SER A 433 -0.84 -15.28 17.17
N SER A 434 -0.72 -14.38 16.20
CA SER A 434 0.04 -13.14 16.35
C SER A 434 -0.68 -12.14 17.26
N PRO A 435 0.04 -11.11 17.77
CA PRO A 435 -0.61 -10.00 18.47
C PRO A 435 -1.74 -9.41 17.62
N PRO A 436 -2.98 -9.33 18.15
CA PRO A 436 -4.16 -9.03 17.35
C PRO A 436 -4.14 -7.60 16.77
N GLU A 437 -3.43 -6.68 17.41
CA GLU A 437 -3.21 -5.31 16.97
C GLU A 437 -2.25 -5.21 15.77
N LEU A 438 -1.45 -6.24 15.48
CA LEU A 438 -0.42 -6.21 14.43
C LEU A 438 -0.98 -5.85 13.05
N LYS A 439 -2.15 -6.40 12.69
CA LYS A 439 -2.82 -6.11 11.40
C LYS A 439 -3.20 -4.64 11.23
N TRP A 440 -3.45 -3.94 12.34
CA TRP A 440 -3.72 -2.51 12.38
C TRP A 440 -2.43 -1.70 12.40
N VAL A 441 -1.44 -2.14 13.19
CA VAL A 441 -0.11 -1.49 13.27
C VAL A 441 0.59 -1.46 11.91
N ALA A 442 0.51 -2.53 11.13
CA ALA A 442 1.02 -2.57 9.76
C ALA A 442 0.37 -1.48 8.87
N GLY A 443 -0.95 -1.30 8.98
CA GLY A 443 -1.66 -0.25 8.22
C GLY A 443 -1.35 1.16 8.72
N MET A 444 -1.27 1.36 10.04
CA MET A 444 -0.85 2.64 10.60
C MET A 444 0.58 2.98 10.22
N PHE A 445 1.48 2.00 10.08
CA PHE A 445 2.83 2.24 9.59
C PHE A 445 2.85 2.86 8.19
N TYR A 446 2.03 2.35 7.26
CA TYR A 446 1.82 3.03 5.97
C TYR A 446 1.32 4.47 6.17
N TRP A 447 0.33 4.65 7.04
CA TRP A 447 -0.23 5.99 7.34
C TRP A 447 0.84 6.97 7.83
N LEU A 448 1.75 6.53 8.71
CA LEU A 448 2.83 7.35 9.25
C LEU A 448 3.89 7.74 8.22
N ASN A 449 4.07 6.94 7.16
CA ASN A 449 5.11 7.16 6.15
C ASN A 449 4.58 7.87 4.89
N ALA A 450 3.31 7.66 4.53
CA ALA A 450 2.76 8.15 3.27
C ALA A 450 1.72 9.27 3.45
N VAL A 451 0.81 9.15 4.43
CA VAL A 451 -0.36 10.03 4.53
C VAL A 451 -0.13 11.16 5.53
N GLN A 452 0.19 10.82 6.77
CA GLN A 452 0.42 11.79 7.84
C GLN A 452 1.54 12.81 7.53
N PRO A 453 2.66 12.45 6.87
CA PRO A 453 3.70 13.42 6.52
C PRO A 453 3.45 14.12 5.17
N TYR A 454 2.36 13.80 4.46
CA TYR A 454 2.12 14.31 3.11
C TYR A 454 2.11 15.85 3.09
N ASN A 455 2.94 16.42 2.22
CA ASN A 455 3.07 17.85 1.99
C ASN A 455 3.48 18.11 0.54
N SER A 456 2.52 18.43 -0.32
CA SER A 456 2.78 18.64 -1.76
C SER A 456 1.70 19.52 -2.39
N GLY A 457 2.09 20.34 -3.37
CA GLY A 457 1.16 21.21 -4.11
C GLY A 457 0.44 22.24 -3.23
N GLY A 458 1.05 22.67 -2.13
CA GLY A 458 0.42 23.57 -1.15
C GLY A 458 -0.57 22.89 -0.21
N TRP A 459 -0.75 21.57 -0.32
CA TRP A 459 -1.63 20.78 0.53
C TRP A 459 -0.82 19.98 1.55
N ASN A 460 -1.11 20.18 2.84
CA ASN A 460 -0.49 19.44 3.94
C ASN A 460 -1.55 18.71 4.76
N TYR A 461 -1.36 17.42 5.00
CA TYR A 461 -2.35 16.56 5.66
C TYR A 461 -2.81 17.11 7.02
N LYS A 462 -1.86 17.46 7.89
CA LYS A 462 -2.18 17.92 9.24
C LYS A 462 -2.82 19.31 9.24
N THR A 463 -2.37 20.20 8.35
CA THR A 463 -2.97 21.53 8.19
C THR A 463 -4.42 21.45 7.73
N GLU A 464 -4.70 20.62 6.72
CA GLU A 464 -6.04 20.49 6.15
C GLU A 464 -6.99 19.73 7.08
N LEU A 465 -6.48 18.74 7.83
CA LEU A 465 -7.23 18.12 8.93
C LEU A 465 -7.67 19.16 9.96
N LYS A 466 -6.73 19.95 10.49
CA LYS A 466 -7.04 21.00 11.48
C LYS A 466 -8.04 22.00 10.94
N LYS A 467 -7.82 22.50 9.73
CA LYS A 467 -8.73 23.44 9.05
C LYS A 467 -10.15 22.88 8.92
N TRP A 468 -10.29 21.60 8.59
CA TRP A 468 -11.60 20.96 8.50
C TRP A 468 -12.29 20.82 9.87
N VAL A 469 -11.53 20.43 10.90
CA VAL A 469 -12.01 20.34 12.28
C VAL A 469 -12.43 21.71 12.82
N ASP A 470 -11.54 22.70 12.71
CA ASP A 470 -11.77 24.09 13.17
C ASP A 470 -12.89 24.77 12.37
N GLY A 471 -13.14 24.32 11.13
CA GLY A 471 -14.26 24.72 10.28
C GLY A 471 -15.61 24.12 10.69
N GLY A 472 -15.65 23.31 11.76
CA GLY A 472 -16.86 22.72 12.33
C GLY A 472 -17.24 21.35 11.75
N MET A 473 -16.28 20.59 11.21
CA MET A 473 -16.48 19.20 10.76
C MET A 473 -17.69 19.01 9.82
N LYS A 474 -17.85 19.93 8.87
CA LYS A 474 -19.03 19.97 8.00
C LYS A 474 -18.99 18.82 7.00
N MET A 475 -19.90 17.87 7.14
CA MET A 475 -19.98 16.70 6.26
C MET A 475 -20.29 17.00 4.79
N SER A 476 -20.78 18.21 4.47
CA SER A 476 -20.92 18.67 3.08
C SER A 476 -19.56 18.99 2.44
N ASP A 477 -18.51 19.19 3.23
CA ASP A 477 -17.13 19.39 2.78
C ASP A 477 -16.36 18.06 2.87
N THR A 478 -16.22 17.40 1.72
CA THR A 478 -15.47 16.15 1.57
C THR A 478 -14.01 16.37 1.16
N SER A 479 -13.54 17.62 1.05
CA SER A 479 -12.22 17.93 0.51
C SER A 479 -11.08 17.29 1.31
N PHE A 480 -11.15 17.32 2.64
CA PHE A 480 -10.17 16.70 3.52
C PHE A 480 -10.12 15.17 3.33
N ILE A 481 -11.27 14.50 3.45
CA ILE A 481 -11.32 13.03 3.38
C ILE A 481 -11.01 12.52 1.97
N ASN A 482 -11.43 13.22 0.92
CA ASN A 482 -11.05 12.89 -0.46
C ASN A 482 -9.55 13.09 -0.68
N GLY A 483 -8.95 14.11 -0.05
CA GLY A 483 -7.50 14.32 -0.03
C GLY A 483 -6.76 13.13 0.60
N ALA A 484 -7.16 12.72 1.80
CA ALA A 484 -6.60 11.55 2.47
C ALA A 484 -6.77 10.26 1.65
N SER A 485 -7.97 10.07 1.09
CA SER A 485 -8.30 8.90 0.25
C SER A 485 -7.49 8.87 -1.05
N GLY A 486 -7.25 10.04 -1.66
CA GLY A 486 -6.38 10.16 -2.82
C GLY A 486 -4.94 9.77 -2.50
N ILE A 487 -4.41 10.17 -1.35
CA ILE A 487 -3.03 9.80 -0.99
C ILE A 487 -2.91 8.28 -0.85
N VAL A 488 -3.90 7.65 -0.25
CA VAL A 488 -3.96 6.19 -0.06
C VAL A 488 -4.06 5.46 -1.40
N ASN A 489 -5.05 5.82 -2.23
CA ASN A 489 -5.39 5.08 -3.44
C ASN A 489 -4.53 5.46 -4.67
N ARG A 490 -4.04 6.70 -4.71
CA ARG A 490 -3.44 7.32 -5.90
C ARG A 490 -2.08 7.97 -5.62
N GLY A 491 -1.61 7.96 -4.38
CA GLY A 491 -0.33 8.58 -3.97
C GLY A 491 -0.35 10.11 -3.97
N CYS A 492 -1.51 10.74 -4.12
CA CYS A 492 -1.65 12.20 -4.22
C CYS A 492 -2.99 12.68 -3.66
N HIS A 493 -3.06 13.90 -3.13
CA HIS A 493 -4.29 14.43 -2.53
C HIS A 493 -5.38 14.86 -3.53
N ASN A 494 -5.07 15.05 -4.81
CA ASN A 494 -5.99 15.63 -5.79
C ASN A 494 -6.10 14.83 -7.12
N PRO A 495 -6.30 13.51 -7.08
CA PRO A 495 -6.53 12.73 -8.29
C PRO A 495 -7.79 13.22 -9.03
N PRO A 496 -7.84 13.15 -10.38
CA PRO A 496 -6.81 12.59 -11.27
C PRO A 496 -5.67 13.57 -11.62
N ASN A 497 -5.63 14.77 -11.04
CA ASN A 497 -4.71 15.85 -11.47
C ASN A 497 -3.22 15.51 -11.29
N CYS A 498 -2.91 14.44 -10.55
CA CYS A 498 -1.55 13.92 -10.40
C CYS A 498 -1.19 12.82 -11.42
N GLY A 499 -2.05 12.53 -12.40
CA GLY A 499 -1.77 11.60 -13.50
C GLY A 499 -1.85 10.12 -13.13
N THR A 500 -2.34 9.77 -11.93
CA THR A 500 -2.41 8.38 -11.45
C THR A 500 -3.82 7.78 -11.52
N GLY A 501 -4.78 8.48 -12.13
CA GLY A 501 -6.17 8.02 -12.33
C GLY A 501 -7.17 8.57 -11.31
N GLU A 502 -8.45 8.24 -11.49
CA GLU A 502 -9.58 8.75 -10.68
C GLU A 502 -9.59 8.24 -9.24
N LEU A 503 -10.08 9.03 -8.28
CA LEU A 503 -10.24 8.53 -6.91
C LEU A 503 -11.22 7.35 -6.86
N HIS A 504 -10.71 6.18 -6.47
CA HIS A 504 -11.55 5.00 -6.33
C HIS A 504 -12.37 5.04 -5.02
N ALA A 505 -13.68 4.79 -5.14
CA ALA A 505 -14.62 4.68 -4.03
C ALA A 505 -14.64 5.90 -3.08
N GLY A 506 -14.47 7.12 -3.63
CA GLY A 506 -14.49 8.36 -2.85
C GLY A 506 -15.77 8.55 -2.02
N PRO A 507 -16.97 8.41 -2.61
CA PRO A 507 -18.24 8.52 -1.87
C PRO A 507 -18.37 7.51 -0.72
N GLU A 508 -17.95 6.27 -0.92
CA GLU A 508 -18.00 5.20 0.08
C GLU A 508 -17.03 5.48 1.23
N ARG A 509 -15.80 5.92 0.92
CA ARG A 509 -14.82 6.35 1.94
C ARG A 509 -15.32 7.53 2.76
N ALA A 510 -15.96 8.52 2.12
CA ALA A 510 -16.56 9.65 2.82
C ALA A 510 -17.74 9.20 3.73
N THR A 511 -18.52 8.23 3.28
CA THR A 511 -19.61 7.62 4.08
C THR A 511 -19.04 6.86 5.28
N ASN A 512 -17.99 6.08 5.09
CA ASN A 512 -17.29 5.37 6.16
C ASN A 512 -16.71 6.36 7.18
N PHE A 513 -16.09 7.44 6.72
CA PHE A 513 -15.59 8.51 7.58
C PHE A 513 -16.71 9.10 8.45
N GLN A 514 -17.86 9.43 7.86
CA GLN A 514 -19.02 9.90 8.62
C GLN A 514 -19.49 8.89 9.67
N LYS A 515 -19.55 7.60 9.31
CA LYS A 515 -19.97 6.51 10.20
C LYS A 515 -19.07 6.43 11.43
N VAL A 516 -17.75 6.52 11.22
CA VAL A 516 -16.76 6.48 12.29
C VAL A 516 -16.85 7.72 13.19
N LEU A 517 -16.99 8.92 12.61
CA LEU A 517 -17.13 10.16 13.39
C LEU A 517 -18.38 10.14 14.29
N LYS A 518 -19.51 9.61 13.78
CA LYS A 518 -20.74 9.42 14.59
C LYS A 518 -20.51 8.44 15.73
N ALA A 519 -19.83 7.32 15.47
CA ALA A 519 -19.50 6.34 16.50
C ALA A 519 -18.64 6.94 17.62
N MET A 520 -17.72 7.84 17.26
CA MET A 520 -16.87 8.60 18.18
C MET A 520 -17.57 9.78 18.87
N GLY A 521 -18.85 10.06 18.54
CA GLY A 521 -19.62 11.16 19.14
C GLY A 521 -19.14 12.55 18.72
N LEU A 522 -18.47 12.67 17.56
CA LEU A 522 -17.95 13.95 17.07
C LEU A 522 -18.98 14.76 16.26
N ILE A 523 -19.99 14.10 15.69
CA ILE A 523 -21.04 14.70 14.85
C ILE A 523 -22.42 14.11 15.08
#